data_AF-A3V7N2-F1
#
_entry.id   AF-A3V7N2-F1
#
_cell.length_a   1.000
_cell.length_b   1.000
_cell.length_c   1.000
_cell.angle_alpha   90.00
_cell.angle_beta   90.00
_cell.angle_gamma   90.00
#
_symmetry.space_group_name_H-M   'P 1'
#
loop_
_entity.id
_entity.type
_entity.pdbx_description
1 polymer ?
#
loop_
_entity_poly.entity_id
_entity_poly.type
_entity_poly.pdbx_seq_one_letter_code
_entity_poly.pdbx_strand_id
1 'polypeptide(L)'
;MKCILILSLMILAACAMPVADTPATAEIATNLPAAAPRSARNVDDFDTTTAAARQAATQVVAGGTAIGTTIATLGAPADPGIWVKTPLVTQVTQGRIRY
;
A
#
# COMPACT_ATOMS: atom_id res chain seq x y z
N MET A 1 3.09 -43.42 31.21
CA MET A 1 1.95 -43.67 30.30
C MET A 1 0.87 -42.57 30.35
N LYS A 2 0.69 -41.85 31.47
CA LYS A 2 -0.21 -40.67 31.57
C LYS A 2 0.33 -39.38 30.89
N CYS A 3 1.65 -39.24 30.73
CA CYS A 3 2.27 -38.03 30.14
C CYS A 3 2.17 -37.95 28.61
N ILE A 4 1.99 -39.09 27.92
CA ILE A 4 1.90 -39.12 26.44
C ILE A 4 0.53 -38.61 25.97
N LEU A 5 -0.52 -38.77 26.79
CA LEU A 5 -1.87 -38.27 26.47
C LEU A 5 -1.99 -36.75 26.61
N ILE A 6 -1.16 -36.12 27.44
CA ILE A 6 -1.18 -34.66 27.69
C ILE A 6 -0.47 -33.90 26.56
N LEU A 7 0.51 -34.53 25.90
CA LEU A 7 1.28 -33.90 24.82
C LEU A 7 0.46 -33.75 23.52
N SER A 8 -0.47 -34.66 23.25
CA SER A 8 -1.31 -34.63 22.04
C SER A 8 -2.43 -33.58 22.09
N LEU A 9 -2.84 -33.13 23.28
CA LEU A 9 -3.92 -32.14 23.44
C LEU A 9 -3.42 -30.69 23.25
N MET A 10 -2.10 -30.46 23.30
CA MET A 10 -1.50 -29.12 23.18
C MET A 10 -1.15 -28.70 21.74
N ILE A 11 -1.23 -29.61 20.76
CA ILE A 11 -0.79 -29.34 19.38
C ILE A 11 -1.94 -28.82 18.49
N LEU A 12 -3.20 -28.92 18.93
CA LEU A 12 -4.37 -28.63 18.08
C LEU A 12 -4.88 -27.16 18.13
N ALA A 13 -4.30 -26.29 18.95
CA ALA A 13 -4.86 -24.96 19.24
C ALA A 13 -4.17 -23.76 18.55
N ALA A 14 -3.19 -23.99 17.66
CA ALA A 14 -2.28 -22.92 17.21
C ALA A 14 -2.48 -22.38 15.77
N CYS A 15 -3.52 -22.79 15.02
CA CYS A 15 -3.67 -22.39 13.61
C CYS A 15 -4.97 -21.63 13.28
N ALA A 16 -5.41 -20.74 14.17
CA ALA A 16 -6.48 -19.78 13.85
C ALA A 16 -5.94 -18.36 14.01
N MET A 17 -5.10 -17.94 13.06
CA MET A 17 -4.78 -16.52 12.89
C MET A 17 -5.89 -15.93 12.01
N PRO A 18 -6.74 -15.02 12.50
CA PRO A 18 -7.61 -14.27 11.61
C PRO A 18 -6.70 -13.38 10.75
N VAL A 19 -6.56 -13.72 9.47
CA VAL A 19 -6.13 -12.73 8.47
C VAL A 19 -7.22 -11.68 8.45
N ALA A 20 -6.96 -10.58 9.15
CA ALA A 20 -7.77 -9.39 9.02
C ALA A 20 -7.49 -8.82 7.62
N ASP A 21 -8.28 -9.27 6.64
CA ASP A 21 -8.46 -8.58 5.36
C ASP A 21 -9.13 -7.24 5.66
N THR A 22 -8.33 -6.29 6.16
CA THR A 22 -8.74 -4.90 6.24
C THR A 22 -8.71 -4.37 4.81
N PRO A 23 -9.83 -3.86 4.26
CA PRO A 23 -9.83 -3.34 2.91
C PRO A 23 -8.89 -2.13 2.84
N ALA A 24 -7.75 -2.32 2.17
CA ALA A 24 -6.71 -1.31 1.96
C ALA A 24 -7.25 0.01 1.35
N THR A 25 -8.43 -0.02 0.73
CA THR A 25 -9.15 1.15 0.21
C THR A 25 -9.37 2.26 1.24
N ALA A 26 -9.61 1.94 2.51
CA ALA A 26 -9.86 2.97 3.54
C ALA A 26 -8.57 3.69 3.97
N GLU A 27 -7.42 3.03 3.87
CA GLU A 27 -6.13 3.54 4.36
C GLU A 27 -5.46 4.53 3.39
N ILE A 28 -5.72 4.40 2.08
CA ILE A 28 -5.12 5.24 1.03
C ILE A 28 -5.44 6.72 1.22
N ALA A 29 -6.66 7.04 1.67
CA ALA A 29 -7.11 8.42 1.83
C ALA A 29 -6.49 9.12 3.07
N THR A 30 -6.04 8.36 4.07
CA THR A 30 -5.59 8.92 5.35
C THR A 30 -4.10 9.28 5.35
N ASN A 31 -3.29 8.72 4.44
CA ASN A 31 -1.82 8.87 4.46
C ASN A 31 -1.24 9.65 3.27
N LEU A 32 -2.06 10.49 2.61
CA LEU A 32 -1.60 11.30 1.49
C LEU A 32 -0.68 12.45 1.96
N PRO A 33 0.33 12.81 1.14
CA PRO A 33 1.10 14.04 1.39
C PRO A 33 0.19 15.26 1.42
N ALA A 34 0.58 16.28 2.19
CA ALA A 34 -0.09 17.56 2.14
C ALA A 34 -0.06 18.13 0.71
N ALA A 35 -1.14 18.78 0.30
CA ALA A 35 -1.17 19.49 -0.97
C ALA A 35 -0.15 20.62 -1.00
N ALA A 36 0.48 20.82 -2.16
CA ALA A 36 1.37 21.94 -2.37
C ALA A 36 0.63 23.29 -2.16
N PRO A 37 1.32 24.33 -1.67
CA PRO A 37 0.71 25.65 -1.51
C PRO A 37 0.25 26.21 -2.86
N ARG A 38 -0.87 26.94 -2.89
CA ARG A 38 -1.38 27.54 -4.15
C ARG A 38 -0.41 28.53 -4.80
N SER A 39 0.51 29.08 -4.01
CA SER A 39 1.58 29.98 -4.45
C SER A 39 2.82 29.25 -4.97
N ALA A 40 2.83 27.90 -5.03
CA ALA A 40 3.95 27.13 -5.57
C ALA A 40 4.28 27.56 -6.99
N ARG A 41 5.57 27.82 -7.26
CA ARG A 41 6.08 28.27 -8.57
C ARG A 41 7.35 27.57 -8.99
N ASN A 42 8.06 26.92 -8.08
CA ASN A 42 9.27 26.15 -8.37
C ASN A 42 9.02 24.64 -8.13
N VAL A 43 9.94 23.79 -8.59
CA VAL A 43 9.81 22.33 -8.45
C VAL A 43 9.84 21.88 -6.99
N ASP A 44 10.68 22.51 -6.17
CA ASP A 44 10.84 22.16 -4.76
C ASP A 44 9.56 22.44 -3.94
N ASP A 45 8.76 23.45 -4.33
CA ASP A 45 7.48 23.79 -3.72
C ASP A 45 6.43 22.68 -3.92
N PHE A 46 6.60 21.84 -4.94
CA PHE A 46 5.72 20.70 -5.23
C PHE A 46 6.23 19.37 -4.63
N ASP A 47 7.47 19.28 -4.15
CA ASP A 47 7.94 18.09 -3.42
C ASP A 47 7.47 18.16 -1.95
N THR A 48 6.21 17.80 -1.73
CA THR A 48 5.63 17.71 -0.38
C THR A 48 5.93 16.38 0.32
N THR A 49 6.88 15.60 -0.21
CA THR A 49 7.27 14.29 0.35
C THR A 49 8.15 14.46 1.57
N THR A 50 7.82 13.80 2.67
CA THR A 50 8.67 13.79 3.88
C THR A 50 9.79 12.74 3.78
N ALA A 51 10.88 12.95 4.52
CA ALA A 51 11.97 11.96 4.60
C ALA A 51 11.47 10.59 5.11
N ALA A 52 10.58 10.59 6.10
CA ALA A 52 9.97 9.36 6.63
C ALA A 52 9.12 8.64 5.57
N ALA A 53 8.31 9.37 4.80
CA ALA A 53 7.54 8.80 3.70
C ALA A 53 8.45 8.19 2.62
N ARG A 54 9.56 8.87 2.29
CA ARG A 54 10.56 8.36 1.34
C ARG A 54 11.23 7.08 1.83
N GLN A 55 11.56 7.00 3.13
CA GLN A 55 12.08 5.79 3.74
C GLN A 55 11.05 4.66 3.73
N ALA A 56 9.81 4.93 4.11
CA ALA A 56 8.72 3.95 4.08
C ALA A 56 8.48 3.39 2.66
N ALA A 57 8.60 4.23 1.63
CA ALA A 57 8.44 3.82 0.24
C ALA A 57 9.50 2.80 -0.26
N THR A 58 10.63 2.67 0.46
CA THR A 58 11.66 1.66 0.12
C THR A 58 11.31 0.26 0.62
N GLN A 59 10.32 0.14 1.53
CA GLN A 59 9.94 -1.15 2.08
C GLN A 59 9.28 -2.03 1.02
N VAL A 60 9.76 -3.27 0.91
CA VAL A 60 9.20 -4.24 -0.03
C VAL A 60 7.90 -4.80 0.55
N VAL A 61 6.77 -4.34 0.04
CA VAL A 61 5.48 -4.98 0.29
C VAL A 61 5.37 -6.25 -0.55
N ALA A 62 5.14 -7.40 0.10
CA ALA A 62 4.89 -8.68 -0.54
C ALA A 62 3.40 -8.88 -0.84
N GLY A 63 3.09 -9.73 -1.82
CA GLY A 63 1.70 -10.05 -2.22
C GLY A 63 1.19 -9.28 -3.43
N GLY A 64 -0.14 -9.33 -3.61
CA GLY A 64 -0.86 -8.79 -4.76
C GLY A 64 -1.03 -9.79 -5.92
N THR A 65 -2.00 -9.52 -6.80
CA THR A 65 -2.29 -10.32 -8.00
C THR A 65 -2.10 -9.47 -9.23
N ALA A 66 -1.50 -10.03 -10.29
CA ALA A 66 -1.39 -9.34 -11.57
C ALA A 66 -2.77 -9.18 -12.21
N ILE A 67 -3.17 -7.93 -12.48
CA ILE A 67 -4.48 -7.59 -13.07
C ILE A 67 -4.41 -7.32 -14.59
N GLY A 68 -3.22 -7.34 -15.18
CA GLY A 68 -3.00 -7.17 -16.61
C GLY A 68 -1.77 -6.32 -16.94
N THR A 69 -1.62 -6.01 -18.22
CA THR A 69 -0.56 -5.14 -18.75
C THR A 69 -1.20 -4.04 -19.57
N THR A 70 -0.74 -2.81 -19.39
CA THR A 70 -1.29 -1.65 -20.08
C THR A 70 -0.23 -0.56 -20.19
N ILE A 71 -0.48 0.41 -21.07
CA ILE A 71 0.29 1.66 -21.09
C ILE A 71 -0.30 2.55 -20.01
N ALA A 72 0.52 2.87 -19.01
CA ALA A 72 0.12 3.74 -17.92
C ALA A 72 0.53 5.20 -18.19
N THR A 73 -0.22 6.14 -17.62
CA THR A 73 0.12 7.56 -17.63
C THR A 73 0.37 8.05 -16.21
N LEU A 74 1.31 8.97 -16.02
CA LEU A 74 1.53 9.60 -14.73
C LEU A 74 0.37 10.56 -14.41
N GLY A 75 0.00 10.68 -13.14
CA GLY A 75 -0.99 11.66 -12.67
C GLY A 75 -0.54 13.11 -12.85
N ALA A 76 -1.44 14.06 -12.53
CA ALA A 76 -1.10 15.47 -12.61
C ALA A 76 -0.13 15.84 -11.47
N PRO A 77 0.94 16.61 -11.74
CA PRO A 77 1.91 17.00 -10.71
C PRO A 77 1.34 17.96 -9.66
N ALA A 78 0.18 18.57 -9.93
CA ALA A 78 -0.53 19.43 -8.98
C ALA A 78 -1.40 18.64 -7.98
N ASP A 79 -1.68 17.36 -8.25
CA ASP A 79 -2.40 16.50 -7.32
C ASP A 79 -1.42 16.00 -6.23
N PRO A 80 -1.80 16.01 -4.94
CA PRO A 80 -0.90 15.55 -3.87
C PRO A 80 -0.57 14.06 -4.02
N GLY A 81 0.72 13.71 -3.99
CA GLY A 81 1.21 12.32 -4.07
C GLY A 81 1.71 11.90 -5.46
N ILE A 82 2.15 10.64 -5.57
CA ILE A 82 2.63 10.06 -6.83
C ILE A 82 1.58 9.08 -7.36
N TRP A 83 0.94 9.46 -8.46
CA TRP A 83 -0.20 8.72 -9.02
C TRP A 83 0.11 8.11 -10.37
N VAL A 84 -0.47 6.95 -10.63
CA VAL A 84 -0.46 6.31 -11.94
C VAL A 84 -1.88 6.01 -12.39
N LYS A 85 -2.24 6.52 -13.57
CA LYS A 85 -3.56 6.34 -14.18
C LYS A 85 -3.51 5.18 -15.18
N THR A 86 -4.43 4.24 -14.99
CA THR A 86 -4.55 3.05 -15.83
C THR A 86 -6.03 2.73 -16.09
N PRO A 87 -6.37 2.11 -17.23
CA PRO A 87 -7.73 1.62 -17.47
C PRO A 87 -8.07 0.33 -16.70
N LEU A 88 -7.13 -0.22 -15.91
CA LEU A 88 -7.30 -1.49 -15.19
C LEU A 88 -8.06 -1.33 -13.86
N VAL A 89 -8.23 -0.09 -13.39
CA VAL A 89 -8.95 0.24 -12.16
C VAL A 89 -9.88 1.44 -12.40
N THR A 90 -11.03 1.46 -11.74
CA THR A 90 -12.02 2.55 -11.86
C THR A 90 -12.03 3.49 -10.66
N GLN A 91 -11.31 3.14 -9.58
CA GLN A 91 -11.18 3.90 -8.35
C GLN A 91 -9.73 3.93 -7.89
N VAL A 92 -9.40 4.91 -7.05
CA VAL A 92 -8.06 5.03 -6.44
C VAL A 92 -7.76 3.78 -5.63
N THR A 93 -6.74 3.04 -6.05
CA THR A 93 -6.38 1.74 -5.49
C THR A 93 -4.87 1.67 -5.31
N GLN A 94 -4.43 1.17 -4.16
CA GLN A 94 -3.02 0.94 -3.89
C GLN A 94 -2.55 -0.27 -4.70
N GLY A 95 -1.42 -0.14 -5.38
CA GLY A 95 -0.89 -1.20 -6.22
C GLY A 95 0.57 -1.00 -6.56
N ARG A 96 1.07 -1.83 -7.48
CA ARG A 96 2.45 -1.82 -7.93
C ARG A 96 2.52 -2.01 -9.43
N ILE A 97 3.49 -1.34 -10.06
CA ILE A 97 3.85 -1.51 -11.47
C ILE A 97 5.13 -2.33 -11.57
N ARG A 98 5.16 -3.23 -12.56
CA ARG A 98 6.34 -3.97 -13.01
C ARG A 98 6.54 -3.64 -14.49
N TYR A 99 7.79 -3.50 -14.92
CA TYR A 99 8.17 -3.33 -16.34
C TYR A 99 9.12 -4.46 -16.73
#